data_AF-B5GCK3-F1
#
_entry.id   AF-B5GCK3-F1
#
_cell.length_a   1.000
_cell.length_b   1.000
_cell.length_c   1.000
_cell.angle_alpha   90.00
_cell.angle_beta   90.00
_cell.angle_gamma   90.00
#
_symmetry.space_group_name_H-M   'P 1'
#
loop_
_entity.id
_entity.type
_entity.pdbx_description
1 polymer ?
#
loop_
_entity_poly.entity_id
_entity_poly.type
_entity_poly.pdbx_seq_one_letter_code
_entity_poly.pdbx_strand_id
1 'polypeptide(L)'
;MSADEGYDEERREHARSEPPPAAPGEPPPPAPGESAHPALALANTAIALPGGRTLDLLAVPAEAEDWLAAHGLAPAGIGVREQCATQLRALREHVRSLLAARADGLPPHRSALAAVNDAMTRAPAVPLLYWDPARGLHRAAPHPVDAALDHALAALATDAADLFAANKKKTASPPAPLRPATASCSSTAAAATGARRAVATAPAPPVPTPAARDRRPDPRAPLSRERAAARHT
;
A
#
# COMPACT_ATOMS: atom_id res chain seq x y z
N MET A 1 23.59 -4.14 67.54
CA MET A 1 23.67 -4.76 66.20
C MET A 1 22.27 -4.78 65.63
N SER A 2 21.83 -3.66 65.04
CA SER A 2 20.53 -3.56 64.37
C SER A 2 20.73 -3.83 62.89
N ALA A 3 20.06 -4.87 62.38
CA ALA A 3 20.14 -5.33 61.00
C ALA A 3 19.01 -4.75 60.12
N ASP A 4 18.52 -3.55 60.45
CA ASP A 4 17.29 -3.00 59.84
C ASP A 4 17.53 -1.79 58.92
N GLU A 5 18.72 -1.18 58.94
CA GLU A 5 19.02 0.02 58.13
C GLU A 5 19.57 -0.29 56.73
N GLY A 6 19.94 -1.56 56.45
CA GLY A 6 20.52 -1.94 55.16
C GLY A 6 19.51 -2.15 54.03
N TYR A 7 18.23 -2.41 54.34
CA TYR A 7 17.23 -2.81 53.34
C TYR A 7 16.52 -1.62 52.66
N ASP A 8 16.59 -0.42 53.25
CA ASP A 8 15.94 0.78 52.73
C ASP A 8 16.80 1.57 51.72
N GLU A 9 18.12 1.41 51.76
CA GLU A 9 19.03 2.09 50.83
C GLU A 9 18.99 1.46 49.43
N GLU A 10 18.99 0.13 49.33
CA GLU A 10 18.88 -0.60 48.04
C GLU A 10 17.55 -0.33 47.33
N ARG A 11 16.45 -0.15 48.07
CA ARG A 11 15.14 0.18 47.49
C ARG A 11 15.07 1.61 46.94
N ARG A 12 15.81 2.54 47.53
CA ARG A 12 15.93 3.93 47.06
C ARG A 12 16.83 4.06 45.82
N GLU A 13 17.77 3.15 45.64
CA GLU A 13 18.63 3.12 44.46
C GLU A 13 17.93 2.42 43.27
N HIS A 14 17.14 1.37 43.51
CA HIS A 14 16.29 0.75 42.49
C HIS A 14 15.19 1.70 41.97
N ALA A 15 14.64 2.56 42.82
CA ALA A 15 13.64 3.56 42.45
C ALA A 15 14.20 4.71 41.57
N ARG A 16 15.52 4.82 41.42
CA ARG A 16 16.17 5.87 40.60
C ARG A 16 16.49 5.40 39.17
N SER A 17 16.19 4.15 38.84
CA SER A 17 16.42 3.56 37.51
C SER A 17 15.15 3.36 36.68
N GLU A 18 13.99 3.77 37.19
CA GLU A 18 12.76 3.74 36.41
C GLU A 18 12.75 4.95 35.46
N PRO A 19 12.82 4.75 34.12
CA PRO A 19 12.77 5.85 33.18
C PRO A 19 11.44 6.59 33.35
N PRO A 20 11.44 7.93 33.26
CA PRO A 20 10.22 8.71 33.44
C PRO A 20 9.14 8.21 32.47
N PRO A 21 7.87 8.11 32.90
CA PRO A 21 6.79 7.72 32.01
C PRO A 21 6.80 8.67 30.81
N ALA A 22 6.94 8.10 29.62
CA ALA A 22 7.01 8.84 28.37
C ALA A 22 5.89 9.88 28.32
N ALA A 23 6.27 11.14 28.10
CA ALA A 23 5.31 12.22 27.95
C ALA A 23 4.31 11.85 26.82
N PRO A 24 2.99 12.02 27.04
CA PRO A 24 2.02 11.69 26.00
C PRO A 24 2.20 12.65 24.81
N GLY A 25 2.78 12.15 23.71
CA GLY A 25 2.80 12.86 22.43
C GLY A 25 4.05 12.72 21.57
N GLU A 26 5.17 12.19 22.09
CA GLU A 26 6.37 12.02 21.27
C GLU A 26 6.43 10.60 20.68
N PRO A 27 6.57 10.46 19.34
CA PRO A 27 6.71 9.14 18.74
C PRO A 27 7.96 8.45 19.29
N PRO A 28 7.92 7.12 19.52
CA PRO A 28 9.06 6.40 20.04
C PRO A 28 10.27 6.55 19.10
N PRO A 29 11.50 6.48 19.63
CA PRO A 29 12.69 6.49 18.77
C PRO A 29 12.65 5.31 17.78
N PRO A 30 13.25 5.44 16.58
CA PRO A 30 13.24 4.39 15.57
C PRO A 30 13.79 3.07 16.12
N ALA A 31 13.15 1.95 15.81
CA ALA A 31 13.67 0.66 16.22
C ALA A 31 15.02 0.36 15.53
N PRO A 32 15.87 -0.49 16.13
CA PRO A 32 17.15 -0.85 15.52
C PRO A 32 17.00 -1.35 14.08
N GLY A 33 17.73 -0.70 13.16
CA GLY A 33 17.73 -1.05 11.74
C GLY A 33 16.73 -0.28 10.87
N GLU A 34 15.76 0.44 11.45
CA GLU A 34 14.77 1.21 10.67
C GLU A 34 15.41 2.31 9.84
N SER A 35 16.45 2.97 10.35
CA SER A 35 17.18 4.00 9.61
C SER A 35 17.89 3.47 8.37
N ALA A 36 18.15 2.16 8.30
CA ALA A 36 18.80 1.52 7.16
C ALA A 36 17.80 0.86 6.19
N HIS A 37 16.61 0.50 6.68
CA HIS A 37 15.62 -0.27 5.93
C HIS A 37 14.22 0.35 6.08
N PRO A 38 13.76 1.16 5.10
CA PRO A 38 12.41 1.72 5.12
C PRO A 38 11.29 0.66 5.15
N ALA A 39 11.54 -0.58 4.70
CA ALA A 39 10.58 -1.67 4.85
C ALA A 39 10.40 -2.10 6.33
N LEU A 40 11.45 -2.00 7.14
CA LEU A 40 11.37 -2.24 8.59
C LEU A 40 10.65 -1.08 9.28
N ALA A 41 10.95 0.16 8.90
CA ALA A 41 10.23 1.33 9.38
C ALA A 41 8.72 1.24 9.04
N LEU A 42 8.38 0.79 7.83
CA LEU A 42 7.00 0.53 7.41
C LEU A 42 6.33 -0.49 8.32
N ALA A 43 6.98 -1.62 8.58
CA ALA A 43 6.47 -2.66 9.46
C ALA A 43 6.15 -2.13 10.86
N ASN A 44 6.94 -1.17 11.37
CA ASN A 44 6.81 -0.63 12.71
C ASN A 44 5.83 0.55 12.83
N THR A 45 5.20 0.98 11.73
CA THR A 45 4.08 1.94 11.78
C THR A 45 2.82 1.40 12.48
N ALA A 46 2.70 0.07 12.64
CA ALA A 46 1.67 -0.55 13.48
C ALA A 46 2.26 -0.96 14.83
N ILE A 47 1.93 -0.17 15.86
CA ILE A 47 2.46 -0.29 17.22
C ILE A 47 1.43 -1.01 18.09
N ALA A 48 1.80 -2.17 18.62
CA ALA A 48 0.99 -2.87 19.62
C ALA A 48 1.10 -2.13 20.97
N LEU A 49 -0.05 -1.76 21.53
CA LEU A 49 -0.17 -1.09 22.82
C LEU A 49 -0.74 -2.07 23.88
N PRO A 50 -0.47 -1.83 25.17
CA PRO A 50 -1.10 -2.59 26.25
C PRO A 50 -2.64 -2.58 26.14
N GLY A 51 -3.25 -3.69 26.55
CA GLY A 51 -4.70 -3.90 26.47
C GLY A 51 -5.19 -4.36 25.09
N GLY A 52 -4.31 -4.91 24.24
CA GLY A 52 -4.68 -5.45 22.92
C GLY A 52 -5.02 -4.38 21.88
N ARG A 53 -4.66 -3.11 22.15
CA ARG A 53 -4.87 -2.00 21.23
C ARG A 53 -3.72 -1.93 20.24
N THR A 54 -4.00 -1.39 19.06
CA THR A 54 -2.97 -1.09 18.06
C THR A 54 -3.08 0.37 17.67
N LEU A 55 -1.96 1.08 17.68
CA LEU A 55 -1.82 2.41 17.08
C LEU A 55 -1.26 2.22 15.67
N ASP A 56 -1.98 2.70 14.68
CA ASP A 56 -1.56 2.66 13.28
C ASP A 56 -1.22 4.08 12.82
N LEU A 57 0.07 4.34 12.59
CA LEU A 57 0.58 5.64 12.12
C LEU A 57 0.25 5.93 10.66
N LEU A 58 -0.34 4.97 9.95
CA LEU A 58 -0.80 5.10 8.57
C LEU A 58 -2.32 4.99 8.47
N ALA A 59 -3.04 5.12 9.60
CA ALA A 59 -4.50 5.00 9.62
C ALA A 59 -5.16 6.05 8.75
N VAL A 60 -4.66 7.29 8.79
CA VAL A 60 -5.19 8.41 8.02
C VAL A 60 -4.37 8.62 6.75
N PRO A 61 -4.98 8.88 5.58
CA PRO A 61 -4.24 9.09 4.33
C PRO A 61 -3.21 10.22 4.38
N ALA A 62 -3.50 11.31 5.10
CA ALA A 62 -2.56 12.41 5.29
C ALA A 62 -1.31 11.98 6.08
N GLU A 63 -1.48 11.18 7.13
CA GLU A 63 -0.35 10.64 7.91
C GLU A 63 0.50 9.67 7.05
N ALA A 64 -0.15 8.89 6.19
CA ALA A 64 0.55 8.04 5.23
C ALA A 64 1.35 8.85 4.20
N GLU A 65 0.84 10.00 3.76
CA GLU A 65 1.55 10.92 2.89
C GLU A 65 2.78 11.51 3.58
N ASP A 66 2.61 12.02 4.79
CA ASP A 66 3.70 12.59 5.59
C ASP A 66 4.79 11.53 5.84
N TRP A 67 4.40 10.29 6.13
CA TRP A 67 5.33 9.17 6.30
C TRP A 67 6.11 8.88 5.02
N LEU A 68 5.46 8.82 3.85
CA LEU A 68 6.13 8.60 2.56
C LEU A 68 7.10 9.72 2.23
N ALA A 69 6.72 10.98 2.50
CA ALA A 69 7.57 12.14 2.28
C ALA A 69 8.78 12.15 3.21
N ALA A 70 8.60 11.83 4.49
CA ALA A 70 9.68 11.75 5.48
C ALA A 70 10.73 10.69 5.13
N HIS A 71 10.34 9.62 4.43
CA HIS A 71 11.23 8.56 3.97
C HIS A 71 11.76 8.77 2.54
N GLY A 72 11.45 9.91 1.91
CA GLY A 72 11.89 10.23 0.54
C GLY A 72 11.28 9.34 -0.55
N LEU A 73 10.15 8.69 -0.27
CA LEU A 73 9.49 7.73 -1.16
C LEU A 73 8.47 8.39 -2.08
N ALA A 74 7.93 9.55 -1.70
CA ALA A 74 7.05 10.36 -2.51
C ALA A 74 7.25 11.86 -2.22
N PRO A 75 6.97 12.75 -3.19
CA PRO A 75 6.88 14.18 -2.92
C PRO A 75 5.79 14.50 -1.88
N ALA A 76 6.02 15.49 -1.03
CA ALA A 76 4.98 16.06 -0.18
C ALA A 76 3.89 16.73 -1.02
N GLY A 77 2.64 16.69 -0.56
CA GLY A 77 1.49 17.27 -1.26
C GLY A 77 0.99 16.42 -2.43
N ILE A 78 1.35 15.13 -2.51
CA ILE A 78 0.95 14.27 -3.62
C ILE A 78 -0.56 13.94 -3.60
N GLY A 79 -1.23 14.08 -2.47
CA GLY A 79 -2.66 13.82 -2.36
C GLY A 79 -2.95 12.32 -2.29
N VAL A 80 -2.34 11.64 -1.32
CA VAL A 80 -2.60 10.23 -1.01
C VAL A 80 -4.09 10.06 -0.67
N ARG A 81 -4.76 9.17 -1.38
CA ARG A 81 -6.17 8.82 -1.14
C ARG A 81 -6.28 7.57 -0.26
N GLU A 82 -7.47 7.31 0.27
CA GLU A 82 -7.74 6.14 1.11
C GLU A 82 -7.36 4.81 0.44
N GLN A 83 -7.56 4.69 -0.87
CA GLN A 83 -7.17 3.51 -1.63
C GLN A 83 -5.64 3.32 -1.64
N CYS A 84 -4.87 4.41 -1.71
CA CYS A 84 -3.41 4.39 -1.69
C CYS A 84 -2.90 3.99 -0.30
N ALA A 85 -3.47 4.60 0.75
CA ALA A 85 -3.15 4.27 2.14
C ALA A 85 -3.48 2.80 2.48
N THR A 86 -4.60 2.28 1.96
CA THR A 86 -4.96 0.87 2.09
C THR A 86 -3.93 -0.07 1.45
N GLN A 87 -3.41 0.28 0.28
CA GLN A 87 -2.35 -0.52 -0.36
C GLN A 87 -1.05 -0.52 0.43
N LEU A 88 -0.68 0.61 1.02
CA LEU A 88 0.50 0.73 1.87
C LEU A 88 0.36 -0.14 3.14
N ARG A 89 -0.80 -0.08 3.80
CA ARG A 89 -1.11 -0.93 4.96
C ARG A 89 -1.16 -2.41 4.59
N ALA A 90 -1.69 -2.77 3.42
CA ALA A 90 -1.68 -4.15 2.95
C ALA A 90 -0.24 -4.67 2.72
N LEU A 91 0.62 -3.87 2.09
CA LEU A 91 2.04 -4.21 1.92
C LEU A 91 2.71 -4.39 3.29
N ARG A 92 2.44 -3.49 4.25
CA ARG A 92 2.94 -3.60 5.62
C ARG A 92 2.60 -4.95 6.23
N GLU A 93 1.35 -5.39 6.16
CA GLU A 93 0.95 -6.67 6.76
C GLU A 93 1.64 -7.87 6.10
N HIS A 94 1.88 -7.82 4.78
CA HIS A 94 2.67 -8.86 4.11
C HIS A 94 4.13 -8.86 4.57
N VAL A 95 4.77 -7.69 4.71
CA VAL A 95 6.13 -7.57 5.23
C VAL A 95 6.21 -8.07 6.68
N ARG A 96 5.27 -7.70 7.54
CA ARG A 96 5.18 -8.17 8.93
C ARG A 96 5.01 -9.69 9.00
N SER A 97 4.19 -10.27 8.13
CA SER A 97 4.03 -11.73 8.04
C SER A 97 5.35 -12.43 7.69
N LEU A 98 6.13 -11.89 6.76
CA LEU A 98 7.44 -12.44 6.40
C LEU A 98 8.48 -12.27 7.52
N LEU A 99 8.48 -11.12 8.19
CA LEU A 99 9.34 -10.88 9.35
C LEU A 99 9.03 -11.84 10.50
N ALA A 100 7.74 -12.08 10.80
CA ALA A 100 7.31 -13.03 11.82
C ALA A 100 7.76 -14.46 11.50
N ALA A 101 7.48 -14.95 10.28
CA ALA A 101 7.92 -16.27 9.85
C ALA A 101 9.45 -16.43 9.96
N ARG A 102 10.20 -15.38 9.63
CA ARG A 102 11.66 -15.35 9.78
C ARG A 102 12.10 -15.40 11.24
N ALA A 103 11.48 -14.62 12.12
CA ALA A 103 11.79 -14.59 13.55
C ALA A 103 11.54 -15.95 14.21
N ASP A 104 10.48 -16.64 13.78
CA ASP A 104 10.08 -17.96 14.27
C ASP A 104 10.83 -19.12 13.59
N GLY A 105 11.69 -18.85 12.59
CA GLY A 105 12.39 -19.90 11.83
C GLY A 105 11.48 -20.76 10.95
N LEU A 106 10.31 -20.25 10.59
CA LEU A 106 9.28 -20.92 9.82
C LEU A 106 9.37 -20.58 8.31
N PRO A 107 8.85 -21.46 7.44
CA PRO A 107 8.74 -21.13 6.02
C PRO A 107 7.79 -19.91 5.82
N PRO A 108 8.13 -18.97 4.92
CA PRO A 108 7.30 -17.81 4.68
C PRO A 108 5.95 -18.19 4.06
N HIS A 109 4.91 -17.43 4.39
CA HIS A 109 3.60 -17.62 3.78
C HIS A 109 3.66 -17.27 2.29
N ARG A 110 3.23 -18.19 1.42
CA ARG A 110 3.36 -18.03 -0.04
C ARG A 110 2.64 -16.79 -0.57
N SER A 111 1.48 -16.44 -0.02
CA SER A 111 0.76 -15.24 -0.47
C SER A 111 1.47 -13.95 -0.07
N ALA A 112 2.14 -13.90 1.08
CA ALA A 112 2.89 -12.72 1.49
C ALA A 112 4.13 -12.53 0.59
N LEU A 113 4.82 -13.62 0.27
CA LEU A 113 5.92 -13.61 -0.69
C LEU A 113 5.46 -13.15 -2.08
N ALA A 114 4.34 -13.69 -2.58
CA ALA A 114 3.78 -13.29 -3.86
C ALA A 114 3.41 -11.80 -3.87
N ALA A 115 2.76 -11.29 -2.83
CA ALA A 115 2.36 -9.89 -2.75
C ALA A 115 3.56 -8.92 -2.73
N VAL A 116 4.65 -9.28 -2.06
CA VAL A 116 5.89 -8.48 -2.10
C VAL A 116 6.49 -8.50 -3.50
N ASN A 117 6.60 -9.67 -4.15
CA ASN A 117 7.10 -9.77 -5.52
C ASN A 117 6.21 -8.99 -6.51
N ASP A 118 4.89 -9.07 -6.37
CA ASP A 118 3.95 -8.31 -7.19
C ASP A 118 4.19 -6.81 -7.02
N ALA A 119 4.36 -6.34 -5.78
CA ALA A 119 4.67 -4.94 -5.48
C ALA A 119 5.98 -4.47 -6.14
N MET A 120 7.03 -5.31 -6.16
CA MET A 120 8.29 -4.99 -6.87
C MET A 120 8.08 -4.73 -8.36
N THR A 121 7.06 -5.34 -8.96
CA THR A 121 6.78 -5.22 -10.41
C THR A 121 5.76 -4.16 -10.77
N ARG A 122 5.20 -3.43 -9.78
CA ARG A 122 4.12 -2.46 -10.03
C ARG A 122 4.54 -1.21 -10.78
N ALA A 123 5.75 -0.72 -10.54
CA ALA A 123 6.22 0.53 -11.14
C ALA A 123 6.47 0.36 -12.66
N PRO A 124 5.67 0.99 -13.54
CA PRO A 124 5.87 0.86 -14.97
C PRO A 124 7.15 1.60 -15.39
N ALA A 125 8.10 0.89 -15.99
CA ALA A 125 9.35 1.50 -16.49
C ALA A 125 9.15 2.37 -17.75
N VAL A 126 7.96 2.32 -18.36
CA VAL A 126 7.65 3.00 -19.63
C VAL A 126 6.23 3.58 -19.62
N PRO A 127 5.95 4.65 -20.40
CA PRO A 127 4.59 5.14 -20.61
C PRO A 127 3.66 4.03 -21.11
N LEU A 128 2.48 3.92 -20.48
CA LEU A 128 1.48 2.90 -20.78
C LEU A 128 0.56 3.34 -21.93
N LEU A 129 -0.07 2.36 -22.57
CA LEU A 129 -1.04 2.58 -23.63
C LEU A 129 -2.44 2.72 -23.01
N TYR A 130 -3.05 3.89 -23.19
CA TYR A 130 -4.41 4.20 -22.73
C TYR A 130 -5.35 4.42 -23.91
N TRP A 131 -6.65 4.35 -23.65
CA TRP A 131 -7.70 4.74 -24.60
C TRP A 131 -8.64 5.74 -23.95
N ASP A 132 -8.93 6.84 -24.63
CA ASP A 132 -10.03 7.75 -24.25
C ASP A 132 -10.86 8.16 -25.48
N PRO A 133 -12.16 8.50 -25.30
CA PRO A 133 -13.04 8.81 -26.42
C PRO A 133 -12.64 10.04 -27.25
N ALA A 134 -11.89 10.98 -26.69
CA ALA A 134 -11.49 12.23 -27.35
C ALA A 134 -10.16 12.10 -28.10
N ARG A 135 -9.20 11.30 -27.62
CA ARG A 135 -7.86 11.15 -28.23
C ARG A 135 -7.57 9.77 -28.81
N GLY A 136 -8.41 8.77 -28.55
CA GLY A 136 -8.19 7.39 -28.97
C GLY A 136 -7.03 6.71 -28.23
N LEU A 137 -6.39 5.72 -28.87
CA LEU A 137 -5.22 5.04 -28.32
C LEU A 137 -4.03 6.00 -28.25
N HIS A 138 -3.47 6.21 -27.05
CA HIS A 138 -2.34 7.09 -26.85
C HIS A 138 -1.41 6.58 -25.75
N ARG A 139 -0.13 6.97 -25.82
CA ARG A 139 0.84 6.69 -24.75
C ARG A 139 0.88 7.86 -23.78
N ALA A 140 0.71 7.56 -22.49
CA ALA A 140 0.83 8.53 -21.41
C ALA A 140 1.55 7.91 -20.21
N ALA A 141 2.18 8.74 -19.40
CA ALA A 141 2.59 8.31 -18.08
C ALA A 141 1.33 8.06 -17.23
N PRO A 142 1.34 7.10 -16.29
CA PRO A 142 0.26 6.95 -15.33
C PRO A 142 0.01 8.26 -14.58
N HIS A 143 -1.17 8.41 -13.99
CA HIS A 143 -1.49 9.59 -13.19
C HIS A 143 -0.40 9.81 -12.13
N PRO A 144 0.10 11.05 -11.91
CA PRO A 144 1.30 11.29 -11.10
C PRO A 144 1.24 10.66 -9.69
N VAL A 145 0.06 10.69 -9.08
CA VAL A 145 -0.20 10.09 -7.77
C VAL A 145 -0.06 8.57 -7.78
N ASP A 146 -0.65 7.91 -8.77
CA ASP A 146 -0.63 6.44 -8.87
C ASP A 146 0.78 5.97 -9.24
N ALA A 147 1.48 6.68 -10.13
CA ALA A 147 2.87 6.40 -10.48
C ALA A 147 3.80 6.50 -9.27
N ALA A 148 3.69 7.57 -8.47
CA ALA A 148 4.53 7.73 -7.29
C ALA A 148 4.22 6.70 -6.21
N LEU A 149 2.95 6.33 -6.01
CA LEU A 149 2.60 5.24 -5.11
C LEU A 149 3.19 3.91 -5.59
N ASP A 150 3.04 3.58 -6.88
CA ASP A 150 3.58 2.34 -7.45
C ASP A 150 5.10 2.30 -7.32
N HIS A 151 5.78 3.43 -7.53
CA HIS A 151 7.22 3.56 -7.28
C HIS A 151 7.56 3.38 -5.79
N ALA A 152 6.82 4.00 -4.87
CA ALA A 152 7.04 3.85 -3.44
C ALA A 152 6.84 2.41 -2.97
N LEU A 153 5.77 1.74 -3.42
CA LEU A 153 5.50 0.34 -3.11
C LEU A 153 6.57 -0.59 -3.67
N ALA A 154 7.04 -0.35 -4.90
CA ALA A 154 8.12 -1.12 -5.51
C ALA A 154 9.45 -0.91 -4.76
N ALA A 155 9.76 0.32 -4.34
CA ALA A 155 10.96 0.63 -3.56
C ALA A 155 10.94 -0.05 -2.18
N LEU A 156 9.82 0.04 -1.46
CA LEU A 156 9.63 -0.63 -0.17
C LEU A 156 9.72 -2.16 -0.29
N ALA A 157 9.12 -2.74 -1.32
CA ALA A 157 9.18 -4.17 -1.57
C ALA A 157 10.59 -4.64 -1.94
N THR A 158 11.35 -3.83 -2.67
CA THR A 158 12.74 -4.10 -3.02
C THR A 158 13.64 -4.06 -1.78
N ASP A 159 13.52 -3.02 -0.94
CA ASP A 159 14.24 -2.95 0.33
C ASP A 159 13.90 -4.14 1.26
N ALA A 160 12.62 -4.55 1.32
CA ALA A 160 12.21 -5.74 2.06
C ALA A 160 12.93 -6.99 1.54
N ALA A 161 12.98 -7.19 0.22
CA ALA A 161 13.67 -8.32 -0.39
C ALA A 161 15.17 -8.32 -0.07
N ASP A 162 15.82 -7.16 -0.11
CA ASP A 162 17.23 -7.00 0.26
C ASP A 162 17.48 -7.32 1.73
N LEU A 163 16.61 -6.85 2.64
CA LEU A 163 16.63 -7.18 4.06
C LEU A 163 16.53 -8.70 4.31
N PHE A 164 15.72 -9.42 3.52
CA PHE A 164 15.59 -10.87 3.60
C PHE A 164 16.78 -11.60 2.97
N ALA A 165 17.36 -11.07 1.90
CA ALA A 165 18.47 -11.68 1.17
C ALA A 165 19.84 -11.49 1.86
N ALA A 166 20.09 -10.31 2.43
CA ALA A 166 21.39 -9.90 2.98
C ALA A 166 21.93 -10.85 4.08
N ASN A 167 21.05 -11.54 4.79
CA ASN A 167 21.41 -12.38 5.94
C ASN A 167 21.59 -13.86 5.61
N LYS A 168 21.42 -14.28 4.34
CA LYS A 168 21.85 -15.62 3.88
C LYS A 168 23.36 -15.79 3.84
N LYS A 169 24.14 -14.70 3.94
CA LYS A 169 25.62 -14.76 3.94
C LYS A 169 26.24 -15.43 5.19
N LYS A 170 25.45 -15.85 6.19
CA LYS A 170 25.93 -16.59 7.37
C LYS A 170 25.69 -18.10 7.36
N THR A 171 25.11 -18.68 6.31
CA THR A 171 25.00 -20.14 6.18
C THR A 171 25.62 -20.59 4.87
N ALA A 172 26.80 -21.20 4.96
CA ALA A 172 27.51 -21.83 3.85
C ALA A 172 26.65 -22.96 3.23
N SER A 173 26.50 -22.93 1.91
CA SER A 173 26.70 -24.08 1.02
C SER A 173 26.60 -23.58 -0.44
N PRO A 174 27.58 -23.84 -1.33
CA PRO A 174 27.46 -23.45 -2.73
C PRO A 174 26.41 -24.31 -3.44
N PRO A 175 25.56 -23.75 -4.32
CA PRO A 175 24.79 -24.57 -5.24
C PRO A 175 25.75 -25.25 -6.23
N ALA A 176 25.61 -26.57 -6.38
CA ALA A 176 26.31 -27.35 -7.40
C ALA A 176 26.19 -26.69 -8.79
N PRO A 177 27.22 -26.78 -9.65
CA PRO A 177 27.18 -26.12 -10.94
C PRO A 177 26.04 -26.69 -11.80
N LEU A 178 25.14 -25.80 -12.24
CA LEU A 178 24.16 -26.08 -13.28
C LEU A 178 24.91 -26.47 -14.55
N ARG A 179 24.65 -27.69 -15.05
CA ARG A 179 25.06 -28.11 -16.40
C ARG A 179 24.32 -27.22 -17.42
N PRO A 180 24.97 -26.75 -18.49
CA PRO A 180 24.29 -25.95 -19.50
C PRO A 180 23.30 -26.82 -20.28
N ALA A 181 22.01 -26.47 -20.20
CA ALA A 181 21.03 -26.94 -21.16
C ALA A 181 21.25 -26.17 -22.47
N THR A 182 21.80 -26.85 -23.48
CA THR A 182 21.79 -26.38 -24.86
C THR A 182 20.35 -26.39 -25.37
N ALA A 183 19.67 -25.26 -25.29
CA ALA A 183 18.43 -25.03 -26.02
C ALA A 183 18.68 -23.90 -27.02
N SER A 184 18.83 -24.31 -28.27
CA SER A 184 18.95 -23.49 -29.47
C SER A 184 17.77 -22.52 -29.58
N CYS A 185 18.00 -21.22 -29.36
CA CYS A 185 17.13 -20.19 -29.89
C CYS A 185 17.40 -20.07 -31.38
N SER A 186 16.72 -20.90 -32.18
CA SER A 186 16.61 -20.66 -33.61
C SER A 186 15.68 -19.48 -33.80
N SER A 187 16.27 -18.30 -34.04
CA SER A 187 15.61 -17.15 -34.63
C SER A 187 15.10 -17.52 -36.02
N THR A 188 13.80 -17.36 -36.24
CA THR A 188 13.25 -17.13 -37.58
C THR A 188 12.60 -15.76 -37.59
N ALA A 189 13.36 -14.79 -38.09
CA ALA A 189 12.82 -13.61 -38.75
C ALA A 189 12.41 -13.97 -40.20
N ALA A 190 11.54 -13.12 -40.77
CA ALA A 190 10.98 -13.10 -42.13
C ALA A 190 9.63 -13.84 -42.26
N ALA A 191 8.60 -13.31 -42.93
CA ALA A 191 8.51 -12.15 -43.80
C ALA A 191 7.08 -11.59 -43.79
N ALA A 192 6.97 -10.27 -43.96
CA ALA A 192 5.73 -9.63 -44.36
C ALA A 192 5.33 -10.10 -45.77
N THR A 193 4.12 -10.62 -45.93
CA THR A 193 3.43 -10.63 -47.22
C THR A 193 1.96 -10.41 -46.95
N GLY A 194 1.42 -9.33 -47.52
CA GLY A 194 0.04 -8.94 -47.36
C GLY A 194 -0.93 -9.97 -47.89
N ALA A 195 -1.94 -10.29 -47.09
CA ALA A 195 -3.18 -10.86 -47.56
C ALA A 195 -4.32 -10.09 -46.90
N ARG A 196 -5.02 -9.28 -47.70
CA ARG A 196 -6.31 -8.71 -47.33
C ARG A 196 -7.26 -9.87 -47.05
N ARG A 197 -7.86 -9.90 -45.85
CA ARG A 197 -9.03 -10.74 -45.57
C ARG A 197 -10.11 -9.88 -44.92
N ALA A 198 -11.28 -9.95 -45.52
CA ALA A 198 -12.45 -9.15 -45.19
C ALA A 198 -12.86 -9.32 -43.72
N VAL A 199 -13.19 -8.19 -43.10
CA VAL A 199 -13.85 -8.13 -41.80
C VAL A 199 -15.27 -8.68 -41.96
N ALA A 200 -15.55 -9.82 -41.34
CA ALA A 200 -16.92 -10.23 -41.07
C ALA A 200 -17.41 -9.40 -39.89
N THR A 201 -18.32 -8.47 -40.17
CA THR A 201 -19.03 -7.64 -39.21
C THR A 201 -19.82 -8.53 -38.25
N ALA A 202 -19.38 -8.67 -37.01
CA ALA A 202 -20.23 -9.15 -35.94
C ALA A 202 -21.26 -8.04 -35.59
N PRO A 203 -22.56 -8.34 -35.45
CA PRO A 203 -23.53 -7.34 -35.04
C PRO A 203 -23.25 -6.89 -33.60
N ALA A 204 -23.29 -5.58 -33.39
CA ALA A 204 -23.18 -4.96 -32.08
C ALA A 204 -24.28 -5.49 -31.12
N PRO A 205 -24.01 -5.61 -29.81
CA PRO A 205 -25.08 -5.87 -28.83
C PRO A 205 -26.07 -4.68 -28.81
N PRO A 206 -27.38 -4.92 -28.61
CA PRO A 206 -28.37 -3.85 -28.60
C PRO A 206 -28.09 -2.89 -27.43
N VAL A 207 -28.02 -1.60 -27.76
CA VAL A 207 -28.02 -0.49 -26.80
C VAL A 207 -29.35 -0.48 -26.05
N PRO A 208 -29.38 -0.40 -24.71
CA PRO A 208 -30.64 -0.21 -24.00
C PRO A 208 -31.19 1.19 -24.25
N THR A 209 -32.38 1.26 -24.86
CA THR A 209 -33.16 2.49 -25.02
C THR A 209 -33.64 2.99 -23.65
N PRO A 210 -33.55 4.28 -23.32
CA PRO A 210 -34.09 4.81 -22.07
C PRO A 210 -35.63 4.87 -22.15
N ALA A 211 -36.29 3.94 -21.46
CA ALA A 211 -37.72 4.02 -21.21
C ALA A 211 -38.00 5.07 -20.11
N ALA A 212 -38.61 6.17 -20.55
CA ALA A 212 -39.60 7.00 -19.90
C ALA A 212 -39.77 6.97 -18.35
N ARG A 213 -39.59 8.17 -17.80
CA ARG A 213 -40.43 8.82 -16.76
C ARG A 213 -40.39 8.21 -15.36
N ASP A 214 -39.50 8.77 -14.54
CA ASP A 214 -39.80 9.00 -13.14
C ASP A 214 -40.03 10.51 -12.90
N ARG A 215 -41.26 10.85 -12.47
CA ARG A 215 -41.67 12.23 -12.21
C ARG A 215 -41.06 12.69 -10.89
N ARG A 216 -39.97 13.45 -10.93
CA ARG A 216 -39.60 14.30 -9.80
C ARG A 216 -40.55 15.53 -9.76
N PRO A 217 -41.18 15.84 -8.63
CA PRO A 217 -41.93 17.09 -8.49
C PRO A 217 -40.98 18.29 -8.40
N ASP A 218 -41.35 19.37 -9.09
CA ASP A 218 -40.66 20.65 -9.17
C ASP A 218 -40.73 21.40 -7.81
N PRO A 219 -39.60 21.85 -7.23
CA PRO A 219 -39.58 22.56 -5.94
C PRO A 219 -39.99 24.05 -6.01
N ARG A 220 -40.63 24.53 -7.09
CA ARG A 220 -40.98 25.95 -7.26
C ARG A 220 -42.43 26.24 -7.65
N ALA A 221 -43.41 25.55 -7.07
CA ALA A 221 -44.82 25.97 -7.15
C ALA A 221 -45.19 26.89 -5.96
N PRO A 222 -45.72 28.11 -6.19
CA PRO A 222 -46.12 29.03 -5.13
C PRO A 222 -47.42 28.57 -4.43
N LEU A 223 -47.43 28.68 -3.10
CA LEU A 223 -48.63 28.50 -2.27
C LEU A 223 -49.59 29.67 -2.47
N SER A 224 -50.58 29.49 -3.35
CA SER A 224 -51.72 30.41 -3.43
C SER A 224 -52.62 30.26 -2.20
N ARG A 225 -52.66 31.34 -1.42
CA ARG A 225 -53.71 31.66 -0.44
C ARG A 225 -55.06 31.86 -1.15
N GLU A 226 -56.13 31.30 -0.60
CA GLU A 226 -57.49 31.87 -0.47
C GLU A 226 -58.34 30.87 0.32
N ARG A 227 -58.61 31.04 1.62
CA ARG A 227 -59.65 31.90 2.23
C ARG A 227 -60.90 32.12 1.36
N ALA A 228 -61.97 31.37 1.65
CA ALA A 228 -63.30 31.95 1.85
C ALA A 228 -64.17 31.01 2.69
N ALA A 229 -64.64 31.56 3.81
CA ALA A 229 -65.67 30.99 4.66
C ALA A 229 -67.06 31.49 4.22
N ALA A 230 -68.08 30.75 4.67
CA ALA A 230 -69.47 31.15 4.91
C ALA A 230 -70.45 31.25 3.72
N ARG A 231 -71.53 30.43 3.78
CA ARG A 231 -72.95 30.82 4.04
C ARG A 231 -73.80 29.53 4.06
N HIS A 232 -74.51 29.24 5.17
CA HIS A 232 -75.99 29.27 5.30
C HIS A 232 -76.73 28.66 4.10
N THR A 233 -77.48 27.57 4.23
CA THR A 233 -78.64 27.35 5.13
C THR A 233 -78.82 25.87 5.48
#